data_AF-A0A5R1NJ58-F1
#
_entry.id   AF-A0A5R1NJ58-F1
#
_cell.length_a   1.000
_cell.length_b   1.000
_cell.length_c   1.000
_cell.angle_alpha   90.00
_cell.angle_beta   90.00
_cell.angle_gamma   90.00
#
_symmetry.space_group_name_H-M   'P 1'
#
loop_
_entity.id
_entity.type
_entity.pdbx_description
1 polymer ?
#
loop_
_entity_poly.entity_id
_entity_poly.type
_entity_poly.pdbx_seq_one_letter_code
_entity_poly.pdbx_strand_id
1 'polypeptide(L)' 'MDVLTEREIEVLRSVAHGCSTAEIAAGLFISYAATKTHVRLLLTKLSARDRAQLVVLAFENSNVSPETPDARRHS' A
#
# COMPACT_ATOMS: atom_id res chain seq x y z
N MET A 1 -0.74 16.13 9.96
CA MET A 1 -0.97 15.46 8.67
C MET A 1 0.36 15.41 7.97
N ASP A 2 1.13 14.35 8.21
CA ASP A 2 2.44 14.17 7.57
C ASP A 2 2.17 13.91 6.08
N VAL A 3 2.72 14.74 5.20
CA VAL A 3 2.53 14.57 3.76
C VAL A 3 3.30 13.31 3.35
N LEU A 4 2.56 12.29 2.89
CA LEU A 4 3.18 11.09 2.34
C LEU A 4 3.98 11.47 1.10
N THR A 5 5.18 10.90 0.98
CA THR A 5 5.97 11.01 -0.25
C THR A 5 5.28 10.25 -1.38
N GLU A 6 5.59 10.60 -2.63
CA GLU A 6 5.05 9.89 -3.81
C GLU A 6 5.24 8.37 -3.69
N ARG A 7 6.41 7.95 -3.20
CA ARG A 7 6.72 6.54 -2.99
C ARG A 7 5.83 5.86 -1.95
N GLU A 8 5.55 6.55 -0.86
CA GLU A 8 4.67 6.06 0.19
C GLU A 8 3.22 5.98 -0.30
N ILE A 9 2.79 6.91 -1.16
CA ILE A 9 1.47 6.88 -1.80
C ILE A 9 1.33 5.68 -2.73
N GLU A 10 2.33 5.40 -3.57
CA GLU A 10 2.32 4.22 -4.47
C GLU A 10 2.22 2.90 -3.69
N VAL A 11 2.98 2.78 -2.59
CA VAL A 11 2.93 1.62 -1.71
C VAL A 11 1.56 1.54 -1.02
N LEU A 12 1.04 2.64 -0.49
CA LEU A 12 -0.27 2.68 0.17
C LEU A 12 -1.40 2.28 -0.78
N ARG A 13 -1.40 2.78 -2.02
CA ARG A 13 -2.37 2.41 -3.06
C ARG A 13 -2.32 0.91 -3.35
N SER A 14 -1.11 0.37 -3.55
CA SER A 14 -0.94 -1.06 -3.79
C SER A 14 -1.40 -1.91 -2.59
N VAL A 15 -1.19 -1.42 -1.36
CA VAL A 15 -1.75 -2.05 -0.16
C VAL A 15 -3.27 -2.05 -0.19
N ALA A 16 -3.89 -0.92 -0.54
CA ALA A 16 -5.36 -0.79 -0.64
C ALA A 16 -5.97 -1.74 -1.68
N HIS A 17 -5.24 -2.05 -2.76
CA HIS A 17 -5.63 -3.06 -3.74
C HIS A 17 -5.42 -4.52 -3.27
N GLY A 18 -4.93 -4.73 -2.05
CA GLY A 18 -4.69 -6.06 -1.50
C GLY A 18 -3.38 -6.72 -1.93
N CYS A 19 -2.50 -6.02 -2.67
CA CYS A 19 -1.26 -6.59 -3.20
C CYS A 19 -0.27 -6.97 -2.08
N SER A 20 0.23 -8.19 -2.09
CA SER A 20 1.27 -8.68 -1.18
C SER A 20 2.55 -7.87 -1.28
N THR A 21 3.36 -7.86 -0.23
CA THR A 21 4.65 -7.14 -0.22
C THR A 21 5.58 -7.53 -1.38
N ALA A 22 5.51 -8.78 -1.84
CA ALA A 22 6.25 -9.25 -3.02
C ALA A 22 5.71 -8.67 -4.33
N GLU A 23 4.39 -8.61 -4.49
CA GLU A 23 3.72 -8.02 -5.65
C GLU A 23 3.97 -6.51 -5.73
N ILE A 24 3.94 -5.81 -4.59
CA ILE A 24 4.30 -4.40 -4.48
C ILE A 24 5.76 -4.18 -4.90
N ALA A 25 6.68 -5.01 -4.39
CA ALA A 25 8.10 -4.90 -4.71
C ALA A 25 8.35 -5.07 -6.21
N ALA A 26 7.69 -6.04 -6.83
CA ALA A 26 7.77 -6.29 -8.27
C ALA A 26 7.14 -5.16 -9.09
N GLY A 27 5.91 -4.73 -8.76
CA GLY A 27 5.19 -3.68 -9.48
C GLY A 27 5.86 -2.32 -9.39
N LEU A 28 6.61 -2.08 -8.31
CA LEU A 28 7.30 -0.83 -8.07
C LEU A 28 8.83 -0.89 -8.31
N PHE A 29 9.34 -2.00 -8.85
CA PHE A 29 10.77 -2.20 -9.16
C PHE A 29 11.74 -1.91 -8.01
N ILE A 30 11.39 -2.31 -6.78
CA ILE A 30 12.25 -2.19 -5.60
C ILE A 30 12.42 -3.52 -4.88
N SER A 31 13.37 -3.58 -3.94
CA SER A 31 13.59 -4.79 -3.16
C SER A 31 12.42 -5.09 -2.20
N TYR A 32 12.21 -6.38 -1.93
CA TYR A 32 11.26 -6.83 -0.91
C TYR A 32 11.53 -6.19 0.46
N ALA A 33 12.81 -6.07 0.83
CA ALA A 33 13.22 -5.43 2.08
C ALA A 33 12.84 -3.94 2.12
N ALA A 34 13.11 -3.19 1.05
CA ALA A 34 12.71 -1.79 0.95
C ALA A 34 11.19 -1.62 1.03
N THR A 35 10.44 -2.52 0.38
CA THR A 35 8.97 -2.51 0.44
C THR A 35 8.46 -2.73 1.86
N LYS A 36 9.03 -3.69 2.61
CA LYS A 36 8.69 -3.87 4.04
C LYS A 36 8.96 -2.61 4.87
N THR A 37 10.07 -1.92 4.58
CA THR A 37 10.40 -0.66 5.25
C THR A 37 9.34 0.41 4.96
N HIS A 38 8.95 0.59 3.68
CA HIS A 38 7.90 1.54 3.32
C HIS A 38 6.56 1.21 4.01
N VAL A 39 6.13 -0.05 4.01
CA VAL A 39 4.90 -0.47 4.70
C VAL A 39 4.99 -0.17 6.21
N ARG A 40 6.14 -0.40 6.84
CA ARG A 40 6.31 -0.10 8.27
C ARG A 40 6.31 1.40 8.56
N LEU A 41 6.92 2.21 7.70
CA LEU A 41 6.88 3.68 7.81
C LEU A 41 5.45 4.20 7.65
N LEU A 42 4.68 3.65 6.70
CA LEU A 42 3.27 3.97 6.51
C LEU A 42 2.43 3.64 7.75
N LEU A 43 2.63 2.46 8.35
CA LEU A 43 1.95 2.08 9.59
C LEU A 43 2.22 3.10 10.70
N THR A 44 3.48 3.52 10.87
CA THR A 44 3.84 4.55 11.86
C THR A 44 3.24 5.91 11.52
N LYS A 45 3.39 6.39 10.29
CA LYS A 45 2.92 7.72 9.85
C LYS A 45 1.40 7.86 9.91
N LEU A 46 0.67 6.80 9.57
CA LEU A 46 -0.80 6.79 9.57
C LEU A 46 -1.38 6.27 10.88
N SER A 47 -0.54 6.01 11.90
CA SER A 47 -0.98 5.43 13.18
C SER A 47 -1.82 4.15 13.02
N ALA A 48 -1.47 3.34 12.02
CA ALA A 48 -2.11 2.06 11.74
C ALA A 48 -1.37 0.94 12.46
N ARG A 49 -2.11 0.09 13.17
CA ARG A 49 -1.56 -1.01 13.96
C ARG A 49 -1.19 -2.23 13.11
N ASP A 50 -1.86 -2.39 11.97
CA ASP A 50 -1.70 -3.53 11.09
C ASP A 50 -2.07 -3.16 9.64
N ARG A 51 -1.74 -4.07 8.72
CA ARG A 51 -1.96 -3.88 7.29
C ARG A 51 -3.44 -3.73 6.95
N ALA A 52 -4.34 -4.44 7.61
CA ALA A 52 -5.78 -4.31 7.36
C ALA A 52 -6.27 -2.92 7.78
N GLN A 53 -5.78 -2.39 8.90
CA GLN A 53 -6.06 -1.00 9.27
C GLN A 53 -5.48 -0.01 8.25
N LEU A 54 -4.29 -0.29 7.68
CA LEU A 54 -3.73 0.53 6.61
C LEU A 54 -4.62 0.56 5.36
N VAL A 55 -5.24 -0.57 5.00
CA VAL A 55 -6.21 -0.66 3.90
C VAL A 55 -7.44 0.20 4.20
N VAL A 56 -8.02 0.09 5.39
CA VAL A 56 -9.17 0.91 5.81
C VAL A 56 -8.85 2.39 5.75
N LEU A 57 -7.72 2.80 6.33
CA LEU A 57 -7.29 4.19 6.35
C LEU A 57 -7.00 4.73 4.93
N ALA A 58 -6.52 3.89 4.01
CA ALA A 58 -6.33 4.30 2.62
C ALA A 58 -7.66 4.64 1.95
N PHE A 59 -8.72 3.86 2.20
CA PHE A 59 -10.07 4.16 1.71
C PHE A 59 -10.70 5.38 2.38
N GLU A 60 -10.41 5.62 3.66
CA GLU A 60 -10.94 6.79 4.40
C GLU A 60 -10.24 8.10 4.00
N ASN A 61 -8.93 8.06 3.73
CA ASN A 61 -8.14 9.27 3.44
C ASN A 61 -8.03 9.60 1.97
N SER A 62 -8.31 8.65 1.07
CA SER A 62 -8.34 8.90 -0.35
C SER A 62 -9.76 8.71 -0.86
N ASN A 63 -10.20 9.64 -1.71
CA ASN A 63 -11.15 9.35 -2.79
C ASN A 63 -10.55 8.32 -3.79
N VAL A 64 -9.86 7.28 -3.31
CA VAL A 64 -9.43 6.12 -4.08
C VAL A 64 -10.71 5.37 -4.40
N SER A 65 -11.34 5.77 -5.49
CA SER A 65 -12.26 4.88 -6.18
C SER A 65 -11.51 3.57 -6.37
N PRO A 66 -12.07 2.43 -5.97
CA PRO A 66 -11.50 1.14 -6.31
C PRO A 66 -11.66 0.99 -7.83
N GLU A 67 -10.77 1.58 -8.62
CA GLU A 67 -10.53 1.10 -9.97
C GLU A 67 -9.99 -0.32 -9.79
N THR A 68 -10.94 -1.23 -9.94
CA THR A 68 -10.80 -2.66 -9.72
C THR A 68 -9.67 -3.15 -10.61
N PRO A 69 -8.52 -3.60 -10.05
CA PRO A 69 -7.59 -4.37 -10.84
C PRO A 69 -8.26 -5.71 -11.07
N ASP A 70 -8.44 -6.02 -12.36
CA ASP A 70 -9.01 -7.23 -12.91
C ASP A 70 -8.71 -8.47 -12.03
N ALA A 71 -9.78 -9.07 -11.53
CA ALA A 71 -9.76 -10.33 -10.80
C ALA A 71 -9.44 -11.51 -11.74
N ARG A 72 -8.29 -11.49 -12.43
CA ARG A 72 -7.76 -12.64 -13.17
C ARG A 72 -6.24 -12.57 -13.23
N ARG A 73 -5.57 -13.25 -12.29
CA ARG A 73 -4.45 -14.20 -12.52
C ARG A 73 -3.65 -14.37 -11.24
N HIS A 74 -3.91 -15.47 -10.55
CA HIS A 74 -2.90 -16.51 -10.33
C HIS A 74 -3.64 -17.77 -9.86
N SER A 75 -4.00 -18.59 -10.84
CA SER A 75 -4.09 -20.05 -10.67
C SER A 75 -2.69 -20.64 -10.79
#